data_AF-A0A8C3MXN5-F1
#
_entry.id   AF-A0A8C3MXN5-F1
#
_cell.length_a   1.000
_cell.length_b   1.000
_cell.length_c   1.000
_cell.angle_alpha   90.00
_cell.angle_beta   90.00
_cell.angle_gamma   90.00
#
_symmetry.space_group_name_H-M   'P 1'
#
loop_
_entity.id
_entity.type
_entity.pdbx_description
1 polymer ?
#
loop_
_entity_poly.entity_id
_entity_poly.type
_entity_poly.pdbx_seq_one_letter_code
_entity_poly.pdbx_strand_id
1 'polypeptide(L)'
;MALSTRLAASLRPALAALRRAAPRHCRGLSTPQGSELSFNLGGIFPPLATPFSPTQEVDYGQLEGNLRRYARIPFRGASGGVCALANVLAGQWQEARDLQHRLIEPNTAVTRRFGIPGLKKAMEWFGYYGGPCRAPLAPLSPAQVEELRSTFSANGWL
;
A
#
# COMPACT_ATOMS: atom_id res chain seq x y z
N MET A 1 -27.35 -40.26 -0.69
CA MET A 1 -26.81 -39.63 0.54
C MET A 1 -25.63 -40.43 1.09
N ALA A 2 -24.41 -40.24 0.55
CA ALA A 2 -23.18 -40.80 1.13
C ALA A 2 -21.92 -40.20 0.49
N LEU A 3 -21.67 -38.90 0.69
CA LEU A 3 -20.38 -38.26 0.33
C LEU A 3 -19.86 -37.29 1.42
N SER A 4 -20.41 -37.36 2.64
CA SER A 4 -20.11 -36.39 3.71
C SER A 4 -19.12 -36.87 4.78
N THR A 5 -18.51 -38.05 4.64
CA THR A 5 -17.68 -38.64 5.72
C THR A 5 -16.18 -38.70 5.44
N ARG A 6 -15.70 -38.29 4.25
CA ARG A 6 -14.26 -38.33 3.91
C ARG A 6 -13.47 -37.03 4.13
N LEU A 7 -14.13 -35.90 4.41
CA LEU A 7 -13.46 -34.63 4.71
C LEU A 7 -13.15 -34.41 6.21
N ALA A 8 -13.78 -35.16 7.12
CA ALA A 8 -13.59 -35.01 8.56
C ALA A 8 -12.33 -35.73 9.11
N ALA A 9 -11.64 -36.52 8.30
CA ALA A 9 -10.46 -37.30 8.73
C ALA A 9 -9.12 -36.57 8.55
N SER A 10 -9.01 -35.57 7.66
CA SER A 10 -7.72 -34.89 7.42
C SER A 10 -7.42 -33.72 8.37
N LEU A 11 -8.40 -33.28 9.17
CA LEU A 11 -8.26 -32.10 10.05
C LEU A 11 -7.97 -32.43 11.52
N ARG A 12 -7.96 -33.71 11.90
CA ARG A 12 -7.64 -34.13 13.28
C ARG A 12 -6.19 -33.88 13.72
N PRO A 13 -5.14 -33.98 12.86
CA PRO A 13 -3.78 -33.67 13.29
C PRO A 13 -3.54 -32.17 13.55
N ALA A 14 -4.24 -31.29 12.81
CA ALA A 14 -4.07 -29.85 12.90
C ALA A 14 -4.63 -29.26 14.21
N LEU A 15 -5.73 -29.82 14.73
CA LEU A 15 -6.36 -29.39 15.98
C LEU A 15 -5.61 -29.89 17.24
N ALA A 16 -4.84 -30.98 17.14
CA ALA A 16 -4.00 -31.47 18.24
C ALA A 16 -2.73 -30.60 18.43
N ALA A 17 -2.19 -30.03 17.34
CA ALA A 17 -1.03 -29.13 17.39
C ALA A 17 -1.35 -27.80 18.09
N LEU A 18 -2.58 -27.29 17.94
CA LEU A 18 -3.03 -26.03 18.54
C LEU A 18 -3.26 -26.09 20.05
N ARG A 19 -3.36 -27.29 20.65
CA ARG A 19 -3.50 -27.47 22.11
C ARG A 19 -2.17 -27.52 22.86
N ARG A 20 -1.02 -27.58 22.18
CA ARG A 20 0.33 -27.57 22.79
C ARG A 20 1.02 -26.20 22.78
N ALA A 21 0.43 -25.19 22.13
CA ALA A 21 1.03 -23.87 21.97
C ALA A 21 0.43 -22.79 22.91
N ALA A 22 -0.01 -23.16 24.11
CA ALA A 22 -0.36 -22.20 25.15
C ALA A 22 0.90 -21.91 26.00
N PRO A 23 1.48 -20.69 25.95
CA PRO A 23 2.64 -20.38 26.76
C PRO A 23 2.21 -20.23 28.22
N ARG A 24 2.65 -21.18 29.04
CA ARG A 24 2.70 -21.03 30.49
C ARG A 24 3.94 -20.20 30.84
N HIS A 25 3.74 -19.29 31.79
CA HIS A 25 4.76 -18.63 32.61
C HIS A 25 5.51 -17.44 31.98
N CYS A 26 5.11 -16.24 32.42
CA CYS A 26 5.98 -15.07 32.44
C CYS A 26 7.14 -15.33 33.40
N ARG A 27 8.35 -15.57 32.86
CA ARG A 27 9.61 -15.41 33.58
C ARG A 27 10.40 -14.30 32.88
N GLY A 28 10.92 -13.38 33.69
CA GLY A 28 11.47 -12.09 33.29
C GLY A 28 12.48 -12.16 32.15
N LEU A 29 12.34 -11.21 31.23
CA LEU A 29 13.35 -10.95 30.21
C LEU A 29 14.33 -9.94 30.77
N SER A 30 15.50 -10.45 31.16
CA SER A 30 16.72 -9.67 31.31
C SER A 30 16.99 -8.92 30.01
N THR A 31 17.25 -7.61 30.10
CA THR A 31 17.61 -6.76 28.96
C THR A 31 18.93 -7.25 28.36
N PRO A 32 19.00 -7.60 27.06
CA PRO A 32 20.30 -7.76 26.42
C PRO A 32 20.90 -6.37 26.21
N GLN A 33 22.08 -6.15 26.78
CA GLN A 33 22.98 -5.09 26.34
C GLN A 33 23.59 -5.52 24.99
N GLY A 34 23.49 -4.64 23.98
CA GLY A 34 24.35 -4.68 22.79
C GLY A 34 23.67 -5.01 21.46
N SER A 35 23.38 -3.96 20.68
CA SER A 35 23.85 -3.76 19.30
C SER A 35 23.21 -2.46 18.83
N GLU A 36 23.96 -1.50 18.27
CA GLU A 36 23.35 -0.46 17.46
C GLU A 36 22.55 -1.17 16.36
N LEU A 37 21.23 -1.21 16.50
CA LEU A 37 20.35 -1.80 15.51
C LEU A 37 20.46 -0.92 14.27
N SER A 38 21.34 -1.30 13.35
CA SER A 38 21.34 -0.78 11.99
C SER A 38 20.00 -1.16 11.38
N PHE A 39 19.05 -0.21 11.40
CA PHE A 39 17.73 -0.42 10.84
C PHE A 39 17.86 -0.55 9.32
N ASN A 40 17.58 -1.73 8.79
CA ASN A 40 17.56 -1.97 7.35
C ASN A 40 16.32 -1.31 6.74
N LEU A 41 16.52 -0.24 5.98
CA LEU A 41 15.46 0.46 5.24
C LEU A 41 15.20 -0.13 3.84
N GLY A 42 15.93 -1.20 3.50
CA GLY A 42 15.76 -2.08 2.36
C GLY A 42 14.35 -2.63 2.24
N GLY A 43 13.57 -2.10 1.29
CA GLY A 43 12.19 -2.57 1.06
C GLY A 43 11.11 -1.54 1.40
N ILE A 44 11.47 -0.43 2.04
CA ILE A 44 10.53 0.64 2.37
C ILE A 44 10.34 1.56 1.16
N PHE A 45 9.11 2.01 0.96
CA PHE A 45 8.78 3.13 0.08
C PHE A 45 8.42 4.34 0.95
N PRO A 46 9.38 5.21 1.32
CA PRO A 46 9.09 6.37 2.17
C PRO A 46 8.17 7.36 1.44
N PRO A 47 7.37 8.14 2.18
CA PRO A 47 6.61 9.25 1.62
C PRO A 47 7.58 10.30 1.04
N LEU A 48 7.33 10.72 -0.19
CA LEU A 48 8.06 11.77 -0.89
C LEU A 48 7.39 13.12 -0.59
N ALA A 49 8.13 14.02 0.02
CA ALA A 49 7.67 15.38 0.27
C ALA A 49 7.72 16.20 -1.02
N THR A 50 6.59 16.79 -1.42
CA THR A 50 6.52 17.77 -2.51
C THR A 50 6.73 19.17 -1.92
N PRO A 51 7.92 19.79 -2.09
CA PRO A 51 8.13 21.16 -1.64
C PRO A 51 7.40 22.15 -2.56
N PHE A 52 6.95 23.25 -1.99
CA PHE A 52 6.28 24.33 -2.71
C PHE A 52 7.00 25.65 -2.44
N SER A 53 7.03 26.51 -3.45
CA SER A 53 7.51 27.89 -3.34
C SER A 53 6.53 28.74 -2.50
N PRO A 54 6.92 29.96 -2.09
CA PRO A 54 5.99 30.91 -1.46
C PRO A 54 4.75 31.24 -2.31
N THR A 55 4.81 31.07 -3.63
CA THR A 55 3.69 31.25 -4.56
C THR A 55 2.81 30.00 -4.71
N GLN A 56 3.06 28.96 -3.90
CA GLN A 56 2.35 27.67 -3.93
C GLN A 56 2.57 26.85 -5.23
N GLU A 57 3.58 27.21 -6.02
CA GLU A 57 4.03 26.38 -7.14
C GLU A 57 4.99 25.30 -6.65
N VAL A 58 5.11 24.20 -7.39
CA VAL A 58 6.05 23.13 -7.03
C VAL A 58 7.49 23.65 -7.13
N ASP A 59 8.28 23.48 -6.07
CA ASP A 59 9.70 23.84 -6.05
C ASP A 59 10.54 22.65 -6.54
N TYR A 60 10.78 22.61 -7.86
CA TYR A 60 11.51 21.52 -8.49
C TYR A 60 12.97 21.40 -8.04
N GLY A 61 13.63 22.50 -7.70
CA GLY A 61 15.02 22.50 -7.23
C GLY A 61 15.16 21.83 -5.86
N GLN A 62 14.27 22.17 -4.92
CA GLN A 62 14.25 21.51 -3.62
C GLN A 62 13.79 20.05 -3.72
N LEU A 63 12.84 19.77 -4.62
CA LEU A 63 12.40 18.40 -4.87
C LEU A 63 13.58 17.54 -5.33
N GLU A 64 14.32 17.97 -6.35
CA GLU A 64 15.53 17.29 -6.84
C GLU A 64 16.55 17.09 -5.70
N GLY A 65 16.76 18.12 -4.88
CA GLY A 65 17.62 18.04 -3.70
C GLY A 65 17.21 16.92 -2.74
N ASN A 66 15.92 16.76 -2.47
CA ASN A 66 15.39 15.66 -1.64
C ASN A 66 15.59 14.29 -2.29
N LEU A 67 15.36 14.18 -3.59
CA LEU A 67 15.56 12.93 -4.33
C LEU A 67 17.00 12.45 -4.30
N ARG A 68 17.97 13.35 -4.48
CA ARG A 68 19.40 13.03 -4.34
C ARG A 68 19.74 12.51 -2.94
N ARG A 69 19.03 12.95 -1.89
CA ARG A 69 19.20 12.40 -0.53
C ARG A 69 18.57 11.02 -0.41
N TYR A 70 17.34 10.83 -0.88
CA TYR A 70 16.64 9.54 -0.83
C TYR A 70 17.38 8.44 -1.59
N ALA A 71 17.97 8.76 -2.75
CA ALA A 71 18.74 7.81 -3.56
C ALA A 71 19.99 7.24 -2.84
N ARG A 72 20.47 7.90 -1.78
CA ARG A 72 21.59 7.42 -0.96
C ARG A 72 21.15 6.46 0.16
N ILE A 73 19.85 6.30 0.38
CA ILE A 73 19.27 5.41 1.38
C ILE A 73 18.77 4.16 0.64
N PRO A 74 18.91 2.94 1.19
CA PRO A 74 18.53 1.70 0.49
C PRO A 74 17.01 1.49 0.41
N PHE A 75 16.22 2.51 0.12
CA PHE A 75 14.79 2.37 -0.13
C PHE A 75 14.52 1.54 -1.39
N ARG A 76 13.37 0.87 -1.46
CA ARG A 76 12.95 0.13 -2.68
C ARG A 76 12.52 1.08 -3.82
N GLY A 77 12.27 2.34 -3.47
CA GLY A 77 11.73 3.41 -4.28
C GLY A 77 11.12 4.44 -3.33
N ALA A 78 10.50 5.51 -3.80
CA ALA A 78 9.69 6.39 -2.95
C ALA A 78 8.21 6.20 -3.25
N SER A 79 7.35 6.29 -2.23
CA SER A 79 5.90 6.39 -2.40
C SER A 79 5.45 7.81 -2.10
N GLY A 80 4.38 8.31 -2.71
CA GLY A 80 3.97 9.71 -2.57
C GLY A 80 4.47 10.60 -3.70
N GLY A 81 4.00 11.85 -3.71
CA GLY A 81 4.13 12.81 -4.81
C GLY A 81 3.92 12.12 -6.15
N VAL A 82 2.68 11.68 -6.38
CA VAL A 82 2.21 10.94 -7.57
C VAL A 82 3.13 11.20 -8.78
N CYS A 83 3.85 10.16 -9.20
CA CYS A 83 4.62 10.11 -10.45
C CYS A 83 5.80 11.07 -10.66
N ALA A 84 6.25 11.82 -9.64
CA ALA A 84 7.42 12.67 -9.82
C ALA A 84 8.72 11.84 -9.95
N LEU A 85 8.97 10.85 -9.10
CA LEU A 85 10.32 10.28 -8.96
C LEU A 85 10.96 9.77 -10.27
N ALA A 86 10.24 8.99 -11.08
CA ALA A 86 10.81 8.37 -12.29
C ALA A 86 11.09 9.40 -13.39
N ASN A 87 10.16 10.33 -13.61
CA ASN A 87 10.26 11.32 -14.68
C ASN A 87 11.11 12.52 -14.28
N VAL A 88 11.13 12.89 -12.99
CA VAL A 88 12.01 13.92 -12.44
C VAL A 88 13.47 13.52 -12.57
N LEU A 89 13.81 12.26 -12.28
CA LEU A 89 15.19 11.76 -12.48
C LEU A 89 15.57 11.62 -13.96
N ALA A 90 14.60 11.58 -14.87
CA ALA A 90 14.79 11.49 -16.32
C ALA A 90 14.58 12.83 -17.07
N GLY A 91 14.27 13.93 -16.38
CA GLY A 91 14.01 15.25 -16.98
C GLY A 91 12.69 15.40 -17.76
N GLN A 92 11.76 14.45 -17.64
CA GLN A 92 10.50 14.38 -18.40
C GLN A 92 9.33 15.04 -17.63
N TRP A 93 9.44 16.33 -17.36
CA TRP A 93 8.55 17.04 -16.42
C TRP A 93 7.12 17.16 -16.92
N GLN A 94 6.91 17.32 -18.23
CA GLN A 94 5.57 17.50 -18.80
C GLN A 94 4.80 16.18 -18.72
N GLU A 95 5.44 15.07 -19.08
CA GLU A 95 4.87 13.73 -18.97
C GLU A 95 4.60 13.37 -17.50
N ALA A 96 5.48 13.78 -16.58
CA ALA A 96 5.26 13.63 -15.14
C ALA A 96 4.00 14.34 -14.68
N ARG A 97 3.81 15.59 -15.11
CA ARG A 97 2.65 16.41 -14.78
C ARG A 97 1.37 15.80 -15.32
N ASP A 98 1.36 15.41 -16.60
CA ASP A 98 0.16 14.87 -17.24
C ASP A 98 -0.25 13.52 -16.61
N LEU A 99 0.74 12.67 -16.31
CA LEU A 99 0.53 11.44 -15.58
C LEU A 99 0.00 11.70 -14.15
N GLN A 100 0.58 12.68 -13.46
CA GLN A 100 0.14 13.10 -12.14
C GLN A 100 -1.32 13.56 -12.15
N HIS A 101 -1.70 14.38 -13.12
CA HIS A 101 -3.07 14.86 -13.26
C HIS A 101 -4.07 13.70 -13.44
N ARG A 102 -3.74 12.72 -14.28
CA ARG A 102 -4.55 11.50 -14.50
C ARG A 102 -4.70 10.62 -13.27
N LEU A 103 -3.84 10.78 -12.25
CA LEU A 103 -3.85 9.95 -11.06
C LEU A 103 -4.55 10.60 -9.86
N ILE A 104 -4.82 11.91 -9.90
CA ILE A 104 -5.44 12.65 -8.79
C ILE A 104 -6.78 12.02 -8.40
N GLU A 105 -7.67 11.83 -9.38
CA GLU A 105 -9.02 11.31 -9.13
C GLU A 105 -9.02 9.84 -8.70
N PRO A 106 -8.34 8.90 -9.39
CA PRO A 106 -8.21 7.52 -8.92
C PRO A 106 -7.59 7.41 -7.52
N ASN A 107 -6.53 8.18 -7.23
CA ASN A 107 -5.92 8.21 -5.91
C ASN A 107 -6.90 8.72 -4.83
N THR A 108 -7.62 9.80 -5.12
CA THR A 108 -8.64 10.34 -4.22
C THR A 108 -9.78 9.34 -3.98
N ALA A 109 -10.17 8.60 -5.02
CA ALA A 109 -11.18 7.56 -4.95
C ALA A 109 -10.79 6.45 -3.96
N VAL A 110 -9.57 5.91 -4.05
CA VAL A 110 -9.13 4.78 -3.20
C VAL A 110 -8.56 5.19 -1.84
N THR A 111 -8.42 6.48 -1.56
CA THR A 111 -7.92 6.98 -0.26
C THR A 111 -9.02 7.69 0.53
N ARG A 112 -9.45 8.87 0.07
CA ARG A 112 -10.38 9.75 0.79
C ARG A 112 -11.85 9.36 0.61
N ARG A 113 -12.26 8.93 -0.59
CA ARG A 113 -13.69 8.67 -0.89
C ARG A 113 -14.13 7.28 -0.47
N PHE A 114 -13.48 6.24 -0.98
CA PHE A 114 -13.86 4.84 -0.78
C PHE A 114 -12.85 4.06 0.08
N GLY A 115 -11.70 4.66 0.38
CA GLY A 115 -10.66 4.12 1.26
C GLY A 115 -10.24 2.69 0.93
N ILE A 116 -9.92 1.91 1.97
CA ILE A 116 -9.45 0.53 1.86
C ILE A 116 -10.43 -0.37 1.06
N PRO A 117 -11.76 -0.32 1.26
CA PRO A 117 -12.70 -1.05 0.40
C PRO A 117 -12.56 -0.71 -1.09
N GLY A 118 -12.41 0.57 -1.42
CA GLY A 118 -12.18 1.02 -2.80
C GLY A 118 -10.85 0.57 -3.36
N LEU A 119 -9.76 0.69 -2.59
CA LEU A 119 -8.44 0.20 -2.99
C LEU A 119 -8.48 -1.30 -3.31
N LYS A 120 -9.06 -2.11 -2.41
CA LYS A 120 -9.18 -3.56 -2.61
C LYS A 120 -10.05 -3.91 -3.81
N LYS A 121 -11.14 -3.17 -4.03
CA LYS A 121 -11.97 -3.36 -5.23
C LYS A 121 -11.19 -3.02 -6.51
N ALA A 122 -10.43 -1.93 -6.51
CA ALA A 122 -9.59 -1.56 -7.64
C ALA A 122 -8.52 -2.63 -7.91
N MET A 123 -7.85 -3.13 -6.88
CA MET A 123 -6.85 -4.21 -6.99
C MET A 123 -7.37 -5.43 -7.78
N GLU A 124 -8.63 -5.82 -7.57
CA GLU A 124 -9.26 -6.95 -8.29
C GLU A 124 -9.35 -6.70 -9.81
N TRP A 125 -9.55 -5.45 -10.25
CA TRP A 125 -9.58 -5.10 -11.67
C TRP A 125 -8.20 -5.20 -12.33
N PHE A 126 -7.13 -5.04 -11.56
CA PHE A 126 -5.75 -5.16 -12.04
C PHE A 126 -5.16 -6.57 -11.81
N GLY A 127 -5.99 -7.57 -11.51
CA GLY A 127 -5.56 -8.97 -11.36
C GLY A 127 -4.89 -9.29 -10.01
N TYR A 128 -4.93 -8.37 -9.04
CA TYR A 128 -4.45 -8.62 -7.68
C TYR A 128 -5.58 -9.15 -6.80
N TYR A 129 -5.21 -9.86 -5.73
CA TYR A 129 -6.16 -10.25 -4.69
C TYR A 129 -6.43 -9.08 -3.73
N GLY A 130 -7.60 -8.42 -3.86
CA GLY A 130 -8.06 -7.39 -2.92
C GLY A 130 -8.66 -7.98 -1.65
N GLY A 131 -9.60 -8.92 -1.82
CA GLY A 131 -10.23 -9.66 -0.73
C GLY A 131 -11.16 -8.83 0.17
N PRO A 132 -11.79 -9.45 1.17
CA PRO A 132 -12.71 -8.73 2.07
C PRO A 132 -11.97 -7.77 3.00
N CYS A 133 -12.66 -6.72 3.44
CA CYS A 133 -12.23 -5.88 4.54
C CYS A 133 -12.53 -6.55 5.89
N ARG A 134 -11.72 -6.24 6.91
CA ARG A 134 -12.03 -6.62 8.29
C ARG A 134 -13.03 -5.62 8.87
N ALA A 135 -14.00 -6.10 9.64
CA ALA A 135 -14.88 -5.23 10.42
C ALA A 135 -14.07 -4.24 11.28
N PRO A 136 -14.51 -2.97 11.42
CA PRO A 136 -15.83 -2.45 11.06
C PRO A 136 -16.00 -2.01 9.60
N LEU A 137 -14.96 -2.15 8.75
CA LEU A 137 -15.05 -1.74 7.35
C LEU A 137 -15.92 -2.69 6.53
N ALA A 138 -16.96 -2.14 5.91
CA ALA A 138 -17.86 -2.85 5.02
C ALA A 138 -17.36 -2.84 3.56
N PRO A 139 -17.78 -3.81 2.73
CA PRO A 139 -17.61 -3.74 1.28
C PRO A 139 -18.34 -2.52 0.68
N LEU A 140 -17.91 -2.09 -0.50
CA LEU A 140 -18.62 -1.06 -1.27
C LEU A 140 -19.99 -1.57 -1.75
N SER A 141 -20.97 -0.67 -1.78
CA SER A 141 -22.26 -0.93 -2.42
C SER A 141 -22.11 -1.00 -3.94
N PRO A 142 -23.05 -1.63 -4.68
CA PRO A 142 -23.00 -1.69 -6.14
C PRO A 142 -22.86 -0.31 -6.80
N ALA A 143 -23.58 0.70 -6.29
CA ALA A 143 -23.49 2.07 -6.81
C ALA A 143 -22.08 2.68 -6.60
N GLN A 144 -21.46 2.44 -5.43
CA GLN A 144 -20.10 2.91 -5.16
C GLN A 144 -19.06 2.20 -6.02
N VAL A 145 -19.25 0.91 -6.31
CA VAL A 145 -18.37 0.16 -7.23
C VAL A 145 -18.43 0.76 -8.63
N GLU A 146 -19.62 1.12 -9.11
CA GLU A 146 -19.80 1.75 -10.42
C GLU A 146 -19.18 3.14 -10.48
N GLU A 147 -19.39 3.96 -9.45
CA GLU A 147 -18.77 5.29 -9.33
C GLU A 147 -17.23 5.21 -9.29
N LEU A 148 -16.68 4.27 -8.53
CA LEU A 148 -15.25 3.98 -8.50
C LEU A 148 -14.74 3.56 -9.88
N ARG A 149 -15.45 2.66 -10.58
CA ARG A 149 -15.07 2.19 -11.91
C ARG A 149 -15.07 3.35 -12.92
N SER A 150 -16.13 4.15 -12.93
CA SER A 150 -16.24 5.34 -13.77
C SER A 150 -15.08 6.30 -13.56
N THR A 151 -14.67 6.52 -12.30
CA THR A 151 -13.51 7.36 -11.97
C THR A 151 -12.21 6.84 -12.61
N PHE A 152 -11.98 5.53 -12.60
CA PHE A 152 -10.78 4.95 -13.22
C PHE A 152 -10.85 5.00 -14.76
N SER A 153 -11.99 4.67 -15.36
CA SER A 153 -12.20 4.71 -16.82
C SER A 153 -12.08 6.13 -17.38
N ALA A 154 -12.67 7.14 -16.71
CA ALA A 154 -12.57 8.54 -17.13
C ALA A 154 -11.13 9.08 -17.13
N ASN A 155 -10.22 8.45 -16.38
CA ASN A 155 -8.80 8.79 -16.32
C ASN A 155 -7.89 7.84 -17.15
N GLY A 156 -8.51 6.91 -17.90
CA GLY A 156 -7.82 5.99 -18.81
C GLY A 156 -7.01 4.90 -18.11
N TRP A 157 -7.50 4.41 -16.96
CA TRP A 157 -6.88 3.31 -16.21
C TRP A 157 -7.63 1.98 -16.33
N LEU A 158 -8.85 2.01 -16.88
CA LEU A 158 -9.73 0.86 -17.13
C LEU A 158 -10.47 1.04 -18.47
#